data_AF-A0A523RKF1-F1
#
_entry.id   AF-A0A523RKF1-F1
#
_cell.length_a   1.000
_cell.length_b   1.000
_cell.length_c   1.000
_cell.angle_alpha   90.00
_cell.angle_beta   90.00
_cell.angle_gamma   90.00
#
_symmetry.space_group_name_H-M   'P 1'
#
loop_
_entity.id
_entity.type
_entity.pdbx_description
1 polymer ?
#
loop_
_entity_poly.entity_id
_entity_poly.type
_entity_poly.pdbx_seq_one_letter_code
_entity_poly.pdbx_strand_id
1 'polypeptide(L)'
;MNTHKMNNHKLTVTYFYLLFFISLVVAYETLCEAKKALVIVPVADLVGQPLSTSNVLFTYHNIPLAAGTPKQSAVCPRLHQLLFNEIVDVIEEQDDEVQVNIATVYHLIQISKKPQITYWTHKKNLVQLNDLEKRKIAIHKIPSPIDFNNPSLKTTHSNTITLLFPWVNPITKQVFSSGTRFVLTPQQLQKNYYSIYLFNPMNFSFTETAIPKQLCLHYNNLHNNGERIALFIQLLHKWAHQDNGFIPYVWGGCSFINACKKDMFTSHEIKNKKQDLSYFVRDEIQGNPKNGFDCSGLIARAAQICGIPYFLKNTTTLAVQLASLQKKEKLHEGDLIWMPGHVMVVANIINNTIIEARGYRAGYGKIHELPLHKVFKDITTFSDLQQTYFNNKPLYLLSKENEISSTITTYKLLKLASIWNQQASHKS
;
A
#
# COMPACT_ATOMS: atom_id res chain seq x y z
N MET A 1 44.25 7.36 -61.29
CA MET A 1 43.03 6.53 -61.44
C MET A 1 42.78 5.51 -60.31
N ASN A 2 43.43 5.59 -59.13
CA ASN A 2 43.25 4.59 -58.05
C ASN A 2 42.63 5.14 -56.74
N THR A 3 42.27 6.43 -56.65
CA THR A 3 41.75 7.03 -55.42
C THR A 3 40.24 6.83 -55.21
N HIS A 4 39.47 6.46 -56.24
CA HIS A 4 38.02 6.27 -56.12
C HIS A 4 37.60 4.93 -55.51
N LYS A 5 38.42 3.87 -55.59
CA LYS A 5 38.08 2.54 -55.04
C LYS A 5 38.23 2.44 -53.51
N MET A 6 39.10 3.25 -52.89
CA MET A 6 39.31 3.23 -51.44
C MET A 6 38.15 3.84 -50.64
N ASN A 7 37.37 4.76 -51.23
CA ASN A 7 36.27 5.40 -50.50
C ASN A 7 35.06 4.48 -50.31
N ASN A 8 34.76 3.60 -51.28
CA ASN A 8 33.61 2.70 -51.16
C ASN A 8 33.81 1.62 -50.09
N HIS A 9 35.04 1.13 -49.89
CA HIS A 9 35.33 0.12 -48.86
C HIS A 9 35.28 0.72 -47.45
N LYS A 10 35.73 1.96 -47.25
CA LYS A 10 35.60 2.64 -45.94
C LYS A 10 34.13 2.93 -45.61
N LEU A 11 33.35 3.28 -46.62
CA LEU A 11 31.93 3.54 -46.48
C LEU A 11 31.16 2.27 -46.08
N THR A 12 31.40 1.14 -46.75
CA THR A 12 30.73 -0.14 -46.42
C THR A 12 31.09 -0.66 -45.03
N VAL A 13 32.35 -0.53 -44.62
CA VAL A 13 32.80 -0.92 -43.27
C VAL A 13 32.13 -0.05 -42.20
N THR A 14 32.00 1.26 -42.44
CA THR A 14 31.34 2.18 -41.51
C THR A 14 29.85 1.86 -41.37
N TYR A 15 29.15 1.57 -42.47
CA TYR A 15 27.75 1.14 -42.42
C TYR A 15 27.56 -0.19 -41.69
N PHE A 16 28.47 -1.14 -41.87
CA PHE A 16 28.43 -2.41 -41.14
C PHE A 16 28.56 -2.22 -39.62
N TYR A 17 29.53 -1.42 -39.16
CA TYR A 17 29.68 -1.12 -37.74
C TYR A 17 28.48 -0.37 -37.16
N LEU A 18 27.89 0.56 -37.92
CA LEU A 18 26.70 1.28 -37.49
C LEU A 18 25.50 0.34 -37.35
N LEU A 19 25.25 -0.53 -38.33
CA LEU A 19 24.17 -1.52 -38.27
C LEU A 19 24.38 -2.53 -37.13
N PHE A 20 25.62 -2.99 -36.93
CA PHE A 20 25.96 -3.85 -35.80
C PHE A 20 25.70 -3.16 -34.45
N PHE A 21 26.14 -1.91 -34.29
CA PHE A 21 25.90 -1.14 -33.08
C PHE A 21 24.40 -0.92 -32.83
N ILE A 22 23.63 -0.55 -33.86
CA ILE A 22 22.16 -0.43 -33.75
C ILE A 22 21.53 -1.76 -33.34
N SER A 23 21.95 -2.89 -33.92
CA SER A 23 21.42 -4.21 -33.55
C SER A 23 21.75 -4.59 -32.10
N LEU A 24 22.91 -4.18 -31.61
CA LEU A 24 23.36 -4.45 -30.24
C LEU A 24 22.62 -3.56 -29.24
N VAL A 25 22.36 -2.30 -29.59
CA VAL A 25 21.49 -1.39 -28.81
C VAL A 25 20.07 -1.92 -28.76
N VAL A 26 19.48 -2.33 -29.89
CA VAL A 26 18.13 -2.91 -29.92
C VAL A 26 18.08 -4.22 -29.11
N ALA A 27 19.05 -5.12 -29.28
CA ALA A 27 19.11 -6.35 -28.49
C ALA A 27 19.27 -6.07 -27.00
N TYR A 28 20.09 -5.08 -26.63
CA TYR A 28 20.26 -4.64 -25.25
C TYR A 28 18.96 -4.05 -24.68
N GLU A 29 18.28 -3.17 -25.40
CA GLU A 29 16.97 -2.63 -25.00
C GLU A 29 15.92 -3.74 -24.84
N THR A 30 15.91 -4.72 -25.73
CA THR A 30 14.98 -5.86 -25.66
C THR A 30 15.30 -6.78 -24.46
N LEU A 31 16.58 -6.92 -24.10
CA LEU A 31 17.01 -7.68 -22.93
C LEU A 31 16.81 -6.90 -21.62
N CYS A 32 16.82 -5.57 -21.69
CA CYS A 32 16.64 -4.67 -20.55
C CYS A 32 15.19 -4.23 -20.35
N GLU A 33 14.25 -4.65 -21.20
CA GLU A 33 12.83 -4.35 -20.99
C GLU A 33 12.38 -4.94 -19.66
N ALA A 34 11.95 -4.06 -18.75
CA ALA A 34 11.46 -4.45 -17.44
C ALA A 34 10.28 -5.41 -17.62
N LYS A 35 10.46 -6.66 -17.18
CA LYS A 35 9.43 -7.69 -17.26
C LYS A 35 8.29 -7.28 -16.34
N LYS A 36 7.09 -7.06 -16.87
CA LYS A 36 5.93 -6.70 -16.05
C LYS A 36 5.10 -7.90 -15.70
N ALA A 37 4.57 -7.93 -14.49
CA ALA A 37 3.67 -8.98 -14.03
C ALA A 37 2.42 -8.40 -13.36
N LEU A 38 1.30 -9.13 -13.50
CA LEU A 38 0.00 -8.82 -12.91
C LEU A 38 -0.22 -9.66 -11.66
N VAL A 39 -0.71 -9.04 -10.59
CA VAL A 39 -1.15 -9.75 -9.37
C VAL A 39 -2.51 -10.42 -9.60
N ILE A 40 -2.55 -11.74 -9.44
CA ILE A 40 -3.72 -12.59 -9.74
C ILE A 40 -4.44 -13.15 -8.50
N VAL A 41 -3.94 -12.85 -7.31
CA VAL A 41 -4.55 -13.21 -6.02
C VAL A 41 -5.19 -11.98 -5.38
N PRO A 42 -6.20 -12.11 -4.50
CA PRO A 42 -6.83 -10.97 -3.83
C PRO A 42 -5.84 -10.07 -3.09
N VAL A 43 -4.90 -10.71 -2.40
CA VAL A 43 -3.86 -10.08 -1.59
C VAL A 43 -2.59 -10.93 -1.71
N ALA A 44 -1.45 -10.29 -1.95
CA ALA A 44 -0.13 -10.92 -1.94
C ALA A 44 0.78 -10.21 -0.94
N ASP A 45 1.39 -10.96 -0.04
CA ASP A 45 2.37 -10.42 0.91
C ASP A 45 3.67 -10.05 0.20
N LEU A 46 4.24 -8.91 0.60
CA LEU A 46 5.57 -8.44 0.21
C LEU A 46 6.50 -8.45 1.41
N VAL A 47 7.68 -9.04 1.27
CA VAL A 47 8.73 -9.12 2.30
C VAL A 47 10.02 -8.46 1.84
N GLY A 48 10.90 -8.11 2.78
CA GLY A 48 12.15 -7.39 2.47
C GLY A 48 13.27 -8.24 1.88
N GLN A 49 13.23 -9.55 2.10
CA GLN A 49 14.24 -10.51 1.66
C GLN A 49 13.58 -11.86 1.36
N PRO A 50 14.17 -12.70 0.49
CA PRO A 50 13.67 -14.05 0.23
C PRO A 50 13.53 -14.86 1.53
N LEU A 51 12.48 -15.66 1.61
CA LEU A 51 12.22 -16.54 2.75
C LEU A 51 13.04 -17.83 2.59
N SER A 52 14.19 -17.91 3.28
CA SER A 52 15.11 -19.06 3.23
C SER A 52 14.53 -20.33 3.86
N THR A 53 13.59 -20.99 3.18
CA THR A 53 12.89 -22.19 3.66
C THR A 53 12.65 -23.19 2.52
N SER A 54 12.55 -24.48 2.84
CA SER A 54 12.23 -25.51 1.83
C SER A 54 10.78 -25.47 1.34
N ASN A 55 9.88 -24.77 2.04
CA ASN A 55 8.50 -24.57 1.64
C ASN A 55 8.13 -23.08 1.79
N VAL A 56 8.60 -22.30 0.83
CA VAL A 56 8.35 -20.84 0.74
C VAL A 56 6.87 -20.52 0.88
N LEU A 57 6.01 -21.30 0.22
CA LEU A 57 4.58 -21.06 0.25
C LEU A 57 3.98 -21.17 1.65
N PHE A 58 4.31 -22.26 2.33
CA PHE A 58 3.88 -22.45 3.71
C PHE A 58 4.34 -21.29 4.58
N THR A 59 5.57 -20.81 4.40
CA THR A 59 6.10 -19.67 5.16
C THR A 59 5.29 -18.40 4.92
N TYR A 60 4.97 -18.03 3.67
CA TYR A 60 4.09 -16.88 3.37
C TYR A 60 2.71 -17.00 4.02
N HIS A 61 2.10 -18.18 3.95
CA HIS A 61 0.79 -18.44 4.55
C HIS A 61 0.81 -18.32 6.09
N ASN A 62 1.95 -18.53 6.72
CA ASN A 62 2.10 -18.52 8.18
C ASN A 62 2.78 -17.27 8.73
N ILE A 63 2.97 -16.22 7.93
CA ILE A 63 3.45 -14.93 8.46
C ILE A 63 2.41 -14.40 9.46
N PRO A 64 2.80 -14.15 10.73
CA PRO A 64 1.86 -13.78 11.79
C PRO A 64 1.24 -12.39 11.60
N LEU A 65 0.31 -12.03 12.49
CA LEU A 65 -0.34 -10.72 12.47
C LEU A 65 0.64 -9.61 12.83
N ALA A 66 1.45 -9.81 13.88
CA ALA A 66 2.50 -8.90 14.30
C ALA A 66 3.49 -9.62 15.21
N ALA A 67 4.73 -9.15 15.22
CA ALA A 67 5.72 -9.57 16.21
C ALA A 67 5.33 -9.06 17.62
N GLY A 68 5.69 -9.84 18.64
CA GLY A 68 5.47 -9.51 20.04
C GLY A 68 6.31 -8.32 20.52
N THR A 69 7.48 -8.12 19.90
CA THR A 69 8.32 -6.94 20.10
C THR A 69 8.91 -6.43 18.78
N PRO A 70 9.23 -5.12 18.66
CA PRO A 70 9.87 -4.57 17.47
C PRO A 70 11.24 -5.21 17.13
N LYS A 71 11.96 -5.70 18.15
CA LYS A 71 13.26 -6.37 17.98
C LYS A 71 13.15 -7.76 17.34
N GLN A 72 11.93 -8.31 17.26
CA GLN A 72 11.64 -9.61 16.66
C GLN A 72 10.97 -9.45 15.28
N SER A 73 11.30 -8.39 14.53
CA SER A 73 10.78 -8.16 13.18
C SER A 73 11.03 -9.33 12.22
N ALA A 74 12.08 -10.13 12.46
CA ALA A 74 12.35 -11.37 11.72
C ALA A 74 11.18 -12.37 11.76
N VAL A 75 10.34 -12.35 12.81
CA VAL A 75 9.16 -13.20 12.94
C VAL A 75 8.02 -12.74 12.04
N CYS A 76 8.00 -11.45 11.67
CA CYS A 76 6.98 -10.85 10.81
C CYS A 76 7.66 -10.06 9.67
N PRO A 77 8.18 -10.77 8.64
CA PRO A 77 8.96 -10.14 7.56
C PRO A 77 8.11 -9.30 6.59
N ARG A 78 6.76 -9.33 6.73
CA ARG A 78 5.83 -8.56 5.89
C ARG A 78 6.14 -7.06 6.00
N LEU A 79 6.36 -6.44 4.84
CA LEU A 79 6.58 -5.00 4.70
C LEU A 79 5.40 -4.30 4.02
N HIS A 80 4.70 -4.98 3.11
CA HIS A 80 3.55 -4.45 2.38
C HIS A 80 2.66 -5.58 1.86
N GLN A 81 1.56 -5.23 1.18
CA GLN A 81 0.65 -6.16 0.52
C GLN A 81 0.18 -5.59 -0.81
N LEU A 82 0.33 -6.37 -1.88
CA LEU A 82 -0.27 -6.07 -3.18
C LEU A 82 -1.70 -6.57 -3.24
N LEU A 83 -2.50 -5.94 -4.11
CA LEU A 83 -3.88 -6.32 -4.39
C LEU A 83 -4.02 -6.88 -5.79
N PHE A 84 -5.09 -7.63 -6.00
CA PHE A 84 -5.52 -8.08 -7.32
C PHE A 84 -5.50 -6.93 -8.34
N ASN A 85 -5.07 -7.23 -9.57
CA ASN A 85 -4.90 -6.29 -10.68
C ASN A 85 -3.79 -5.23 -10.52
N GLU A 86 -3.02 -5.21 -9.43
CA GLU A 86 -1.81 -4.38 -9.40
C GLU A 86 -0.76 -4.96 -10.36
N ILE A 87 -0.07 -4.08 -11.08
CA ILE A 87 1.02 -4.43 -12.00
C ILE A 87 2.33 -4.00 -11.37
N VAL A 88 3.33 -4.88 -11.45
CA VAL A 88 4.67 -4.69 -10.88
C VAL A 88 5.74 -4.95 -11.92
N ASP A 89 6.91 -4.35 -11.74
CA ASP A 89 8.09 -4.67 -12.53
C ASP A 89 8.85 -5.81 -11.83
N VAL A 90 9.12 -6.90 -12.54
CA VAL A 90 9.90 -8.05 -12.10
C VAL A 90 11.38 -7.75 -12.35
N ILE A 91 12.16 -7.75 -11.28
CA ILE A 91 13.58 -7.40 -11.29
C ILE A 91 14.45 -8.66 -11.39
N GLU A 92 14.19 -9.62 -10.50
CA GLU A 92 14.92 -10.88 -10.45
C GLU A 92 14.04 -12.01 -9.91
N GLU A 93 14.43 -13.23 -10.17
CA GLU A 93 13.74 -14.44 -9.73
C GLU A 93 14.71 -15.34 -8.95
N GLN A 94 14.25 -15.86 -7.81
CA GLN A 94 15.00 -16.83 -7.01
C GLN A 94 14.05 -17.92 -6.53
N ASP A 95 14.29 -19.17 -6.94
CA ASP A 95 13.48 -20.32 -6.59
C ASP A 95 11.97 -20.09 -6.84
N ASP A 96 11.14 -20.13 -5.80
CA ASP A 96 9.68 -19.89 -5.83
C ASP A 96 9.29 -18.42 -5.62
N GLU A 97 10.27 -17.53 -5.49
CA GLU A 97 10.10 -16.12 -5.20
C GLU A 97 10.58 -15.23 -6.33
N VAL A 98 10.01 -14.03 -6.37
CA VAL A 98 10.33 -13.01 -7.36
C VAL A 98 10.48 -11.68 -6.65
N GLN A 99 11.55 -10.97 -6.97
CA GLN A 99 11.74 -9.61 -6.54
C GLN A 99 11.01 -8.69 -7.51
N VAL A 100 10.17 -7.83 -6.94
CA VAL A 100 9.34 -6.89 -7.67
C VAL A 100 9.63 -5.46 -7.23
N ASN A 101 9.57 -4.54 -8.17
CA ASN A 101 9.54 -3.10 -7.92
C ASN A 101 8.08 -2.62 -8.00
N ILE A 102 7.68 -1.80 -7.03
CA ILE A 102 6.34 -1.23 -6.94
C ILE A 102 6.43 0.30 -7.03
N ALA A 103 5.75 0.88 -8.01
CA ALA A 103 5.79 2.32 -8.24
C ALA A 103 4.89 3.12 -7.26
N THR A 104 3.94 2.46 -6.60
CA THR A 104 2.87 3.12 -5.84
C THR A 104 3.29 3.58 -4.45
N VAL A 105 4.30 2.94 -3.84
CA VAL A 105 4.80 3.29 -2.51
C VAL A 105 6.28 2.94 -2.36
N TYR A 106 7.00 3.70 -1.53
CA TYR A 106 8.37 3.39 -1.13
C TYR A 106 8.58 3.60 0.36
N HIS A 107 9.66 3.03 0.90
CA HIS A 107 10.07 3.28 2.28
C HIS A 107 11.53 3.72 2.39
N LEU A 108 11.82 4.59 3.35
CA LEU A 108 13.19 4.94 3.73
C LEU A 108 13.67 4.03 4.85
N ILE A 109 14.91 3.54 4.71
CA ILE A 109 15.65 2.92 5.81
C ILE A 109 16.24 4.05 6.67
N GLN A 110 16.06 3.98 7.99
CA GLN A 110 16.43 5.05 8.92
C GLN A 110 17.92 5.44 8.83
N ILE A 111 18.80 4.47 8.57
CA ILE A 111 20.26 4.68 8.49
C ILE A 111 20.67 5.28 7.16
N SER A 112 20.26 4.67 6.04
CA SER A 112 20.75 5.07 4.70
C SER A 112 19.97 6.23 4.09
N LYS A 113 18.74 6.48 4.54
CA LYS A 113 17.77 7.39 3.90
C LYS A 113 17.56 7.12 2.40
N LYS A 114 17.98 5.95 1.90
CA LYS A 114 17.77 5.55 0.51
C LYS A 114 16.35 5.01 0.36
N PRO A 115 15.58 5.47 -0.65
CA PRO A 115 14.31 4.84 -1.01
C PRO A 115 14.51 3.36 -1.30
N GLN A 116 13.61 2.55 -0.75
CA GLN A 116 13.46 1.13 -1.04
C GLN A 116 12.11 0.94 -1.72
N ILE A 117 12.18 0.43 -2.95
CA ILE A 117 11.03 0.20 -3.84
C ILE A 117 10.92 -1.26 -4.25
N THR A 118 11.89 -2.10 -3.87
CA THR A 118 11.93 -3.51 -4.19
C THR A 118 11.48 -4.36 -3.01
N TYR A 119 10.77 -5.44 -3.33
CA TYR A 119 10.21 -6.38 -2.37
C TYR A 119 10.21 -7.78 -2.97
N TRP A 120 10.13 -8.80 -2.12
CA TRP A 120 9.98 -10.19 -2.55
C TRP A 120 8.54 -10.65 -2.33
N THR A 121 8.04 -11.46 -3.26
CA THR A 121 6.76 -12.18 -3.12
C THR A 121 6.86 -13.55 -3.77
N HIS A 122 5.91 -14.42 -3.49
CA HIS A 122 5.84 -15.73 -4.13
C HIS A 122 5.40 -15.60 -5.60
N LYS A 123 6.12 -16.25 -6.52
CA LYS A 123 5.83 -16.29 -7.97
C LYS A 123 4.38 -16.63 -8.31
N LYS A 124 3.75 -17.53 -7.56
CA LYS A 124 2.36 -17.96 -7.81
C LYS A 124 1.33 -16.84 -7.71
N ASN A 125 1.68 -15.72 -7.08
CA ASN A 125 0.80 -14.57 -6.91
C ASN A 125 0.73 -13.74 -8.20
N LEU A 126 1.61 -14.01 -9.17
CA LEU A 126 1.82 -13.18 -10.34
C LEU A 126 1.63 -13.97 -11.65
N VAL A 127 1.28 -13.27 -12.72
CA VAL A 127 1.36 -13.74 -14.10
C VAL A 127 2.08 -12.70 -14.95
N GLN A 128 3.03 -13.13 -15.79
CA GLN A 128 3.77 -12.20 -16.65
C GLN A 128 2.83 -11.60 -17.72
N LEU A 129 2.89 -10.28 -17.94
CA LEU A 129 2.07 -9.62 -18.96
C LEU A 129 2.40 -10.13 -20.37
N ASN A 130 3.67 -10.40 -20.65
CA ASN A 130 4.09 -10.96 -21.95
C ASN A 130 3.43 -12.34 -22.21
N ASP A 131 3.15 -13.13 -21.17
CA ASP A 131 2.45 -14.41 -21.33
C ASP A 131 0.96 -14.22 -21.59
N LEU A 132 0.35 -13.17 -21.03
CA LEU A 132 -1.01 -12.76 -21.35
C LEU A 132 -1.11 -12.28 -22.82
N GLU A 133 -0.15 -11.48 -23.28
CA GLU A 133 -0.09 -11.00 -24.67
C GLU A 133 0.11 -12.12 -25.68
N LYS A 134 1.02 -13.07 -25.42
CA LYS A 134 1.19 -14.29 -26.24
C LYS A 134 -0.09 -15.10 -26.35
N ARG A 135 -0.90 -15.11 -25.29
CA ARG A 135 -2.24 -15.75 -25.23
C ARG A 135 -3.35 -14.89 -25.84
N LYS A 136 -3.02 -13.72 -26.41
CA LYS A 136 -3.96 -12.74 -26.99
C LYS A 136 -5.00 -12.23 -25.97
N ILE A 137 -4.61 -12.17 -24.71
CA ILE A 137 -5.44 -11.61 -23.65
C ILE A 137 -5.49 -10.09 -23.77
N ALA A 138 -6.70 -9.54 -23.72
CA ALA A 138 -6.95 -8.12 -23.86
C ALA A 138 -6.45 -7.31 -22.64
N ILE A 139 -5.17 -6.92 -22.63
CA ILE A 139 -4.52 -6.20 -21.52
C ILE A 139 -5.21 -4.88 -21.17
N HIS A 140 -5.86 -4.22 -22.14
CA HIS A 140 -6.64 -3.00 -21.90
C HIS A 140 -7.84 -3.18 -20.94
N LYS A 141 -8.21 -4.43 -20.61
CA LYS A 141 -9.22 -4.78 -19.60
C LYS A 141 -8.66 -4.85 -18.17
N ILE A 142 -7.35 -4.69 -18.02
CA ILE A 142 -6.64 -4.58 -16.74
C ILE A 142 -6.44 -3.10 -16.44
N PRO A 143 -6.69 -2.63 -15.20
CA PRO A 143 -6.45 -1.24 -14.84
C PRO A 143 -4.96 -0.90 -14.97
N SER A 144 -4.66 0.22 -15.62
CA SER A 144 -3.29 0.74 -15.66
C SER A 144 -2.79 1.04 -14.24
N PRO A 145 -1.47 0.94 -13.97
CA PRO A 145 -0.88 1.29 -12.67
C PRO A 145 -1.31 2.69 -12.22
N ILE A 146 -1.38 2.92 -10.90
CA ILE A 146 -1.57 4.27 -10.38
C ILE A 146 -0.26 5.02 -10.59
N ASP A 147 -0.27 6.01 -11.48
CA ASP A 147 0.86 6.89 -11.70
C ASP A 147 0.53 8.29 -11.21
N PHE A 148 0.96 8.59 -9.98
CA PHE A 148 0.75 9.89 -9.40
C PHE A 148 1.57 11.00 -10.07
N ASN A 149 2.65 10.67 -10.79
CA ASN A 149 3.48 11.67 -11.46
C ASN A 149 2.85 12.21 -12.75
N ASN A 150 1.85 11.49 -13.28
CA ASN A 150 1.12 11.88 -14.48
C ASN A 150 0.04 12.93 -14.17
N PRO A 151 0.16 14.19 -14.66
CA PRO A 151 -0.86 15.22 -14.46
C PRO A 151 -2.22 14.85 -15.08
N SER A 152 -2.24 13.86 -15.99
CA SER A 152 -3.42 13.34 -16.67
C SER A 152 -4.11 12.20 -15.92
N LEU A 153 -3.82 11.98 -14.62
CA LEU A 153 -4.48 10.97 -13.78
C LEU A 153 -6.00 10.87 -13.97
N LYS A 154 -6.69 12.01 -14.16
CA LYS A 154 -8.13 12.06 -14.40
C LYS A 154 -8.52 11.37 -15.72
N THR A 155 -7.77 11.57 -16.80
CA THR A 155 -8.08 10.95 -18.10
C THR A 155 -7.67 9.48 -18.15
N THR A 156 -6.50 9.14 -17.58
CA THR A 156 -5.93 7.78 -17.60
C THR A 156 -6.74 6.77 -16.76
N HIS A 157 -7.55 7.26 -15.81
CA HIS A 157 -8.35 6.39 -14.92
C HIS A 157 -9.86 6.63 -15.04
N SER A 158 -10.29 7.32 -16.09
CA SER A 158 -11.68 7.69 -16.32
C SER A 158 -12.63 6.48 -16.47
N ASN A 159 -12.09 5.32 -16.86
CA ASN A 159 -12.84 4.06 -16.99
C ASN A 159 -12.59 3.07 -15.84
N THR A 160 -12.01 3.51 -14.73
CA THR A 160 -11.63 2.61 -13.62
C THR A 160 -12.41 2.95 -12.35
N ILE A 161 -12.88 1.93 -11.65
CA ILE A 161 -13.43 2.05 -10.30
C ILE A 161 -12.49 1.39 -9.28
N THR A 162 -12.56 1.86 -8.04
CA THR A 162 -11.79 1.32 -6.91
C THR A 162 -12.76 0.89 -5.81
N LEU A 163 -12.53 -0.27 -5.20
CA LEU A 163 -13.32 -0.73 -4.05
C LEU A 163 -13.06 0.12 -2.80
N LEU A 164 -14.13 0.66 -2.20
CA LEU A 164 -14.11 1.27 -0.86
C LEU A 164 -14.17 0.20 0.25
N PHE A 165 -14.82 -0.91 -0.02
CA PHE A 165 -15.05 -2.03 0.90
C PHE A 165 -14.77 -3.37 0.22
N PRO A 166 -14.50 -4.44 0.99
CA PRO A 166 -14.37 -5.78 0.42
C PRO A 166 -15.59 -6.14 -0.45
N TRP A 167 -15.35 -6.86 -1.53
CA TRP A 167 -16.41 -7.36 -2.40
C TRP A 167 -16.23 -8.84 -2.67
N VAL A 168 -17.29 -9.61 -2.40
CA VAL A 168 -17.36 -11.03 -2.74
C VAL A 168 -17.95 -11.18 -4.12
N ASN A 169 -17.18 -11.72 -5.06
CA ASN A 169 -17.74 -12.05 -6.36
C ASN A 169 -18.76 -13.20 -6.21
N PRO A 170 -20.01 -13.03 -6.68
CA PRO A 170 -21.07 -14.01 -6.44
C PRO A 170 -20.85 -15.33 -7.18
N ILE A 171 -20.06 -15.33 -8.27
CA ILE A 171 -19.78 -16.49 -9.12
C ILE A 171 -18.58 -17.26 -8.59
N THR A 172 -17.42 -16.61 -8.46
CA THR A 172 -16.17 -17.27 -8.06
C THR A 172 -16.05 -17.44 -6.54
N LYS A 173 -16.91 -16.78 -5.76
CA LYS A 173 -16.84 -16.67 -4.28
C LYS A 173 -15.54 -16.06 -3.76
N GLN A 174 -14.71 -15.52 -4.64
CA GLN A 174 -13.47 -14.84 -4.29
C GLN A 174 -13.80 -13.48 -3.65
N VAL A 175 -13.12 -13.17 -2.55
CA VAL A 175 -13.24 -11.87 -1.87
C VAL A 175 -12.09 -10.98 -2.33
N PHE A 176 -12.42 -9.80 -2.84
CA PHE A 176 -11.44 -8.79 -3.24
C PHE A 176 -11.29 -7.73 -2.15
N SER A 177 -10.06 -7.27 -1.94
CA SER A 177 -9.75 -6.28 -0.91
C SER A 177 -10.28 -4.90 -1.26
N SER A 178 -10.62 -4.09 -0.25
CA SER A 178 -10.72 -2.64 -0.45
C SER A 178 -9.44 -2.11 -1.12
N GLY A 179 -9.58 -1.22 -2.08
CA GLY A 179 -8.48 -0.71 -2.91
C GLY A 179 -8.26 -1.45 -4.23
N THR A 180 -8.88 -2.62 -4.42
CA THR A 180 -8.81 -3.33 -5.71
C THR A 180 -9.46 -2.49 -6.80
N ARG A 181 -8.82 -2.45 -7.98
CA ARG A 181 -9.25 -1.64 -9.12
C ARG A 181 -9.78 -2.52 -10.25
N PHE A 182 -10.78 -2.01 -10.96
CA PHE A 182 -11.40 -2.71 -12.09
C PHE A 182 -11.70 -1.74 -13.23
N VAL A 183 -11.54 -2.20 -14.46
CA VAL A 183 -11.93 -1.47 -15.67
C VAL A 183 -13.41 -1.69 -15.94
N LEU A 184 -14.13 -0.59 -16.20
CA LEU A 184 -15.53 -0.58 -16.60
C LEU A 184 -15.70 -1.15 -18.01
N THR A 185 -16.77 -1.92 -18.22
CA THR A 185 -17.19 -2.35 -19.57
C THR A 185 -17.93 -1.22 -20.28
N PRO A 186 -18.03 -1.22 -21.62
CA PRO A 186 -18.87 -0.29 -22.37
C PRO A 186 -20.38 -0.42 -22.14
N GLN A 187 -20.85 -1.52 -21.51
CA GLN A 187 -22.27 -1.72 -21.24
C GLN A 187 -22.85 -0.57 -20.42
N GLN A 188 -24.11 -0.22 -20.71
CA GLN A 188 -24.81 0.83 -19.98
C GLN A 188 -24.77 0.56 -18.48
N LEU A 189 -24.34 1.58 -17.73
CA LEU A 189 -24.35 1.56 -16.29
C LEU A 189 -25.78 1.30 -15.81
N GLN A 190 -25.99 0.15 -15.17
CA GLN A 190 -27.22 -0.07 -14.43
C GLN A 190 -27.31 0.97 -13.31
N LYS A 191 -28.54 1.34 -12.91
CA LYS A 191 -28.77 2.39 -11.93
C LYS A 191 -27.90 2.22 -10.67
N ASN A 192 -27.82 0.99 -10.14
CA ASN A 192 -27.17 0.67 -8.87
C ASN A 192 -25.85 -0.11 -8.98
N TYR A 193 -25.40 -0.45 -10.19
CA TYR A 193 -24.23 -1.30 -10.40
C TYR A 193 -23.26 -0.71 -11.44
N TYR A 194 -21.98 -1.01 -11.28
CA TYR A 194 -20.96 -0.85 -12.30
C TYR A 194 -20.70 -2.20 -12.97
N SER A 195 -20.76 -2.26 -14.30
CA SER A 195 -20.30 -3.42 -15.08
C SER A 195 -18.80 -3.34 -15.30
N ILE A 196 -18.05 -4.39 -14.94
CA ILE A 196 -16.59 -4.45 -14.99
C ILE A 196 -16.08 -5.70 -15.68
N TYR A 197 -14.83 -5.63 -16.16
CA TYR A 197 -14.07 -6.81 -16.57
C TYR A 197 -13.36 -7.45 -15.37
N LEU A 198 -13.58 -8.75 -15.17
CA LEU A 198 -12.92 -9.56 -14.16
C LEU A 198 -12.04 -10.62 -14.82
N PHE A 199 -10.73 -10.54 -14.58
CA PHE A 199 -9.78 -11.54 -15.06
C PHE A 199 -9.87 -12.82 -14.23
N ASN A 200 -9.95 -13.97 -14.90
CA ASN A 200 -9.86 -15.28 -14.28
C ASN A 200 -8.51 -15.93 -14.63
N PRO A 201 -7.59 -16.07 -13.64
CA PRO A 201 -6.27 -16.61 -13.89
C PRO A 201 -6.25 -18.11 -14.20
N MET A 202 -7.30 -18.87 -13.85
CA MET A 202 -7.34 -20.32 -14.06
C MET A 202 -7.50 -20.68 -15.53
N ASN A 203 -8.26 -19.88 -16.28
CA ASN A 203 -8.55 -20.12 -17.69
C ASN A 203 -8.07 -19.00 -18.61
N PHE A 204 -7.36 -18.00 -18.07
CA PHE A 204 -6.86 -16.84 -18.80
C PHE A 204 -7.95 -16.16 -19.63
N SER A 205 -9.06 -15.80 -19.00
CA SER A 205 -10.17 -15.13 -19.68
C SER A 205 -10.73 -13.97 -18.87
N PHE A 206 -11.45 -13.07 -19.54
CA PHE A 206 -12.22 -12.04 -18.87
C PHE A 206 -13.69 -12.44 -18.85
N THR A 207 -14.31 -12.25 -17.70
CA THR A 207 -15.76 -12.31 -17.53
C THR A 207 -16.28 -10.91 -17.23
N GLU A 208 -17.48 -10.60 -17.70
CA GLU A 208 -18.16 -9.38 -17.31
C GLU A 208 -19.02 -9.66 -16.09
N THR A 209 -18.97 -8.77 -15.10
CA THR A 209 -19.73 -8.90 -13.87
C THR A 209 -20.08 -7.53 -13.30
N ALA A 210 -20.94 -7.49 -12.29
CA ALA A 210 -21.50 -6.26 -11.75
C ALA A 210 -21.10 -6.07 -10.28
N ILE A 211 -20.65 -4.86 -9.93
CA ILE A 211 -20.33 -4.46 -8.55
C ILE A 211 -21.30 -3.37 -8.11
N PRO A 212 -21.92 -3.47 -6.92
CA PRO A 212 -22.77 -2.41 -6.37
C PRO A 212 -22.02 -1.07 -6.27
N LYS A 213 -22.61 0.02 -6.77
CA LYS A 213 -21.97 1.35 -6.77
C LYS A 213 -21.57 1.83 -5.38
N GLN A 214 -22.35 1.48 -4.35
CA GLN A 214 -22.06 1.86 -2.95
C GLN A 214 -20.74 1.28 -2.40
N LEU A 215 -20.19 0.23 -3.03
CA LEU A 215 -18.92 -0.36 -2.65
C LEU A 215 -17.73 0.26 -3.40
N CYS A 216 -17.97 1.21 -4.31
CA CYS A 216 -16.97 1.67 -5.26
C CYS A 216 -16.83 3.19 -5.24
N LEU A 217 -15.62 3.64 -5.57
CA LEU A 217 -15.34 5.01 -5.96
C LEU A 217 -15.00 5.04 -7.45
N HIS A 218 -15.60 5.99 -8.16
CA HIS A 218 -15.22 6.33 -9.53
C HIS A 218 -14.41 7.63 -9.50
N TYR A 219 -13.17 7.61 -10.01
CA TYR A 219 -12.24 8.75 -9.90
C TYR A 219 -12.76 10.04 -10.53
N ASN A 220 -13.66 9.95 -11.51
CA ASN A 220 -14.27 11.12 -12.16
C ASN A 220 -15.15 11.94 -11.21
N ASN A 221 -15.56 11.36 -10.07
CA ASN A 221 -16.36 12.04 -9.06
C ASN A 221 -15.52 12.92 -8.11
N LEU A 222 -14.19 12.97 -8.28
CA LEU A 222 -13.28 13.75 -7.44
C LEU A 222 -12.78 14.98 -8.19
N HIS A 223 -13.24 16.17 -7.80
CA HIS A 223 -12.96 17.41 -8.51
C HIS A 223 -11.72 18.11 -7.97
N ASN A 224 -11.55 18.20 -6.65
CA ASN A 224 -10.47 18.95 -6.00
C ASN A 224 -9.82 18.20 -4.81
N ASN A 225 -8.70 18.75 -4.29
CA ASN A 225 -7.93 18.11 -3.20
C ASN A 225 -8.69 18.10 -1.86
N GLY A 226 -9.52 19.10 -1.58
CA GLY A 226 -10.32 19.16 -0.36
C GLY A 226 -11.34 18.03 -0.30
N GLU A 227 -12.05 17.77 -1.40
CA GLU A 227 -12.98 16.65 -1.53
C GLU A 227 -12.29 15.29 -1.33
N ARG A 228 -11.05 15.15 -1.81
CA ARG A 228 -10.26 13.92 -1.63
C ARG A 228 -9.91 13.68 -0.16
N ILE A 229 -9.53 14.73 0.57
CA ILE A 229 -9.26 14.65 2.01
C ILE A 229 -10.55 14.35 2.79
N ALA A 230 -11.66 15.00 2.44
CA ALA A 230 -12.96 14.75 3.08
C ALA A 230 -13.41 13.30 2.88
N LEU A 231 -13.28 12.76 1.67
CA LEU A 231 -13.59 11.36 1.39
C LEU A 231 -12.64 10.40 2.11
N PHE A 232 -11.34 10.75 2.20
CA PHE A 232 -10.35 9.99 2.96
C PHE A 232 -10.76 9.86 4.44
N ILE A 233 -11.15 10.96 5.08
CA ILE A 233 -11.64 10.95 6.45
C ILE A 233 -12.94 10.17 6.59
N GLN A 234 -13.90 10.36 5.68
CA GLN A 234 -15.15 9.60 5.68
C GLN A 234 -14.90 8.09 5.57
N LEU A 235 -13.99 7.66 4.70
CA LEU A 235 -13.63 6.26 4.54
C LEU A 235 -13.01 5.69 5.82
N LEU A 236 -12.09 6.43 6.45
CA LEU A 236 -11.47 6.04 7.71
C LEU A 236 -12.50 5.90 8.83
N HIS A 237 -13.46 6.82 8.95
CA HIS A 237 -14.56 6.66 9.92
C HIS A 237 -15.36 5.38 9.66
N LYS A 238 -15.72 5.09 8.40
CA LYS A 238 -16.43 3.84 8.08
C LYS A 238 -15.59 2.62 8.43
N TRP A 239 -14.29 2.63 8.20
CA TRP A 239 -13.38 1.53 8.56
C TRP A 239 -13.17 1.37 10.07
N ALA A 240 -13.19 2.47 10.84
CA ALA A 240 -13.12 2.44 12.29
C ALA A 240 -14.44 2.01 12.95
N HIS A 241 -15.58 2.31 12.33
CA HIS A 241 -16.93 2.02 12.81
C HIS A 241 -17.66 1.06 11.87
N GLN A 242 -17.10 -0.13 11.68
CA GLN A 242 -17.77 -1.18 10.90
C GLN A 242 -19.03 -1.65 11.64
N ASP A 243 -20.15 -1.78 10.92
CA ASP A 243 -21.43 -2.26 11.51
C ASP A 243 -21.30 -3.67 12.11
N ASN A 244 -20.44 -4.50 11.52
CA ASN A 244 -20.27 -5.91 11.87
C ASN A 244 -18.79 -6.27 12.07
N GLY A 245 -18.22 -5.82 13.19
CA GLY A 245 -16.88 -6.19 13.62
C GLY A 245 -15.89 -5.04 13.54
N PHE A 246 -14.63 -5.34 13.27
CA PHE A 246 -13.55 -4.36 13.14
C PHE A 246 -12.45 -4.88 12.20
N ILE A 247 -11.60 -3.96 11.72
CA ILE A 247 -10.43 -4.34 10.91
C ILE A 247 -9.23 -4.57 11.83
N PRO A 248 -8.60 -5.75 11.80
CA PRO A 248 -7.47 -6.06 12.68
C PRO A 248 -6.20 -5.29 12.30
N TYR A 249 -5.34 -5.06 13.29
CA TYR A 249 -3.99 -4.60 13.03
C TYR A 249 -3.17 -5.75 12.43
N VAL A 250 -2.46 -5.50 11.34
CA VAL A 250 -1.52 -6.44 10.72
C VAL A 250 -0.24 -5.70 10.39
N TRP A 251 0.89 -6.12 10.93
CA TRP A 251 2.20 -5.54 10.67
C TRP A 251 2.58 -5.73 9.20
N GLY A 252 2.95 -4.63 8.53
CA GLY A 252 3.15 -4.61 7.08
C GLY A 252 1.84 -4.69 6.27
N GLY A 253 0.69 -4.77 6.95
CA GLY A 253 -0.63 -4.93 6.34
C GLY A 253 -1.07 -3.68 5.59
N CYS A 254 -1.69 -3.88 4.44
CA CYS A 254 -2.17 -2.82 3.57
C CYS A 254 -3.42 -3.23 2.76
N SER A 255 -4.22 -4.15 3.31
CA SER A 255 -5.37 -4.76 2.67
C SER A 255 -6.52 -4.97 3.67
N PHE A 256 -7.74 -5.10 3.18
CA PHE A 256 -8.90 -5.45 3.99
C PHE A 256 -9.86 -6.28 3.14
N ILE A 257 -10.02 -7.55 3.51
CA ILE A 257 -10.97 -8.47 2.88
C ILE A 257 -12.07 -8.90 3.85
N ASN A 258 -11.79 -9.01 5.15
CA ASN A 258 -12.76 -9.49 6.14
C ASN A 258 -12.57 -8.79 7.49
N ALA A 259 -13.68 -8.45 8.14
CA ALA A 259 -13.69 -7.93 9.50
C ALA A 259 -13.59 -9.08 10.52
N CYS A 260 -12.94 -8.81 11.65
CA CYS A 260 -12.99 -9.66 12.84
C CYS A 260 -14.21 -9.29 13.68
N LYS A 261 -14.86 -10.28 14.30
CA LYS A 261 -16.02 -10.09 15.16
C LYS A 261 -15.66 -10.12 16.63
N LYS A 262 -14.70 -10.96 17.03
CA LYS A 262 -14.24 -11.08 18.43
C LYS A 262 -13.00 -10.23 18.66
N ASP A 263 -13.10 -9.30 19.61
CA ASP A 263 -11.94 -8.50 20.05
C ASP A 263 -11.09 -9.26 21.09
N MET A 264 -10.64 -10.45 20.71
CA MET A 264 -9.72 -11.27 21.50
C MET A 264 -8.49 -11.61 20.66
N PHE A 265 -7.34 -11.61 21.31
CA PHE A 265 -6.06 -12.01 20.74
C PHE A 265 -5.17 -12.57 21.83
N THR A 266 -4.22 -13.42 21.45
CA THR A 266 -3.25 -14.02 22.37
C THR A 266 -1.83 -13.76 21.86
N SER A 267 -0.89 -13.66 22.81
CA SER A 267 0.54 -13.70 22.51
C SER A 267 1.01 -15.14 22.56
N HIS A 268 1.68 -15.58 21.51
CA HIS A 268 2.33 -16.89 21.44
C HIS A 268 3.83 -16.69 21.58
N GLU A 269 4.47 -17.54 22.37
CA GLU A 269 5.92 -17.55 22.56
C GLU A 269 6.53 -18.84 22.01
N ILE A 270 7.61 -18.70 21.25
CA ILE A 270 8.44 -19.81 20.77
C ILE A 270 9.79 -19.68 21.45
N LYS A 271 10.11 -20.63 22.32
CA LYS A 271 11.45 -20.76 22.90
C LYS A 271 12.34 -21.50 21.91
N ASN A 272 13.32 -20.82 21.35
CA ASN A 272 14.34 -21.44 20.49
C ASN A 272 15.71 -21.29 21.15
N LYS A 273 16.61 -22.26 20.96
CA LYS A 273 17.97 -22.29 21.56
C LYS A 273 18.78 -21.01 21.30
N LYS A 274 18.46 -20.28 20.23
CA LYS A 274 19.15 -19.04 19.82
C LYS A 274 18.44 -17.76 20.27
N GLN A 275 17.12 -17.76 20.37
CA GLN A 275 16.33 -16.57 20.68
C GLN A 275 14.88 -16.94 21.02
N ASP A 276 14.33 -16.33 22.06
CA ASP A 276 12.89 -16.36 22.33
C ASP A 276 12.17 -15.42 21.37
N LEU A 277 11.18 -15.96 20.66
CA LEU A 277 10.37 -15.25 19.68
C LEU A 277 8.94 -15.17 20.20
N SER A 278 8.26 -14.05 19.98
CA SER A 278 6.82 -13.95 20.26
C SER A 278 6.07 -13.25 19.15
N TYR A 279 4.80 -13.58 19.00
CA TYR A 279 3.90 -13.00 18.00
C TYR A 279 2.44 -13.08 18.45
N PHE A 280 1.59 -12.27 17.82
CA PHE A 280 0.17 -12.22 18.12
C PHE A 280 -0.66 -13.01 17.12
N VAL A 281 -1.71 -13.66 17.62
CA VAL A 281 -2.71 -14.38 16.82
C VAL A 281 -4.13 -13.97 17.20
N ARG A 282 -5.05 -14.20 16.27
CA ARG A 282 -6.50 -14.13 16.47
C ARG A 282 -7.12 -15.37 15.83
N ASP A 283 -7.90 -16.13 16.58
CA ASP A 283 -8.47 -17.40 16.12
C ASP A 283 -9.37 -17.24 14.89
N GLU A 284 -10.03 -16.09 14.74
CA GLU A 284 -10.92 -15.79 13.61
C GLU A 284 -10.16 -15.53 12.30
N ILE A 285 -8.86 -15.21 12.35
CA ILE A 285 -8.08 -14.90 11.16
C ILE A 285 -7.41 -16.18 10.62
N GLN A 286 -8.20 -17.01 9.95
CA GLN A 286 -7.72 -18.23 9.31
C GLN A 286 -7.27 -18.03 7.86
N GLY A 287 -7.72 -16.96 7.19
CA GLY A 287 -7.34 -16.65 5.81
C GLY A 287 -5.85 -16.37 5.63
N ASN A 288 -5.32 -16.71 4.45
CA ASN A 288 -3.92 -16.48 4.06
C ASN A 288 -3.87 -15.77 2.70
N PRO A 289 -3.07 -14.70 2.54
CA PRO A 289 -2.32 -14.04 3.62
C PRO A 289 -3.25 -13.38 4.66
N LYS A 290 -2.69 -13.07 5.84
CA LYS A 290 -3.41 -12.31 6.87
C LYS A 290 -3.71 -10.91 6.33
N ASN A 291 -4.93 -10.40 6.54
CA ASN A 291 -5.36 -9.10 6.02
C ASN A 291 -5.70 -8.15 7.18
N GLY A 292 -5.54 -6.86 6.92
CA GLY A 292 -5.63 -5.78 7.89
C GLY A 292 -4.60 -4.71 7.56
N PHE A 293 -4.47 -3.75 8.45
CA PHE A 293 -3.59 -2.59 8.24
C PHE A 293 -2.56 -2.43 9.35
N ASP A 294 -1.37 -2.00 8.97
CA ASP A 294 -0.47 -1.29 9.89
C ASP A 294 -0.82 0.22 9.89
N CYS A 295 -0.24 0.99 10.82
CA CYS A 295 -0.58 2.41 10.98
C CYS A 295 -0.33 3.25 9.71
N SER A 296 0.74 2.98 8.98
CA SER A 296 1.06 3.65 7.72
C SER A 296 0.31 3.09 6.51
N GLY A 297 0.05 1.79 6.48
CA GLY A 297 -0.67 1.09 5.43
C GLY A 297 -2.15 1.48 5.40
N LEU A 298 -2.75 1.74 6.57
CA LEU A 298 -4.07 2.33 6.70
C LEU A 298 -4.16 3.65 5.92
N ILE A 299 -3.25 4.57 6.21
CA ILE A 299 -3.20 5.89 5.58
C ILE A 299 -2.93 5.73 4.08
N ALA A 300 -1.91 4.96 3.70
CA ALA A 300 -1.51 4.77 2.31
C ALA A 300 -2.68 4.24 1.47
N ARG A 301 -3.34 3.16 1.92
CA ARG A 301 -4.41 2.55 1.14
C ARG A 301 -5.64 3.45 1.05
N ALA A 302 -6.08 4.05 2.16
CA ALA A 302 -7.23 4.97 2.15
C ALA A 302 -6.95 6.20 1.27
N ALA A 303 -5.75 6.77 1.35
CA ALA A 303 -5.33 7.92 0.55
C ALA A 303 -5.34 7.59 -0.95
N GLN A 304 -4.76 6.45 -1.34
CA GLN A 304 -4.72 5.99 -2.74
C GLN A 304 -6.12 5.72 -3.30
N ILE A 305 -7.01 5.10 -2.52
CA ILE A 305 -8.42 4.92 -2.87
C ILE A 305 -9.05 6.27 -3.19
N CYS A 306 -8.84 7.26 -2.32
CA CYS A 306 -9.41 8.60 -2.46
C CYS A 306 -8.64 9.51 -3.45
N GLY A 307 -7.68 8.96 -4.20
CA GLY A 307 -6.90 9.70 -5.20
C GLY A 307 -5.95 10.73 -4.61
N ILE A 308 -5.61 10.66 -3.34
CA ILE A 308 -4.51 11.43 -2.76
C ILE A 308 -3.20 10.78 -3.24
N PRO A 309 -2.22 11.55 -3.76
CA PRO A 309 -0.99 11.00 -4.33
C PRO A 309 0.00 10.55 -3.25
N TYR A 310 -0.42 9.56 -2.47
CA TYR A 310 0.30 9.11 -1.29
C TYR A 310 1.16 7.89 -1.61
N PHE A 311 2.47 8.04 -1.39
CA PHE A 311 3.50 7.05 -1.74
C PHE A 311 4.43 6.68 -0.57
N LEU A 312 4.05 7.02 0.67
CA LEU A 312 4.92 6.92 1.86
C LEU A 312 4.61 5.65 2.68
N LYS A 313 5.32 4.54 2.45
CA LYS A 313 4.94 3.22 3.00
C LYS A 313 5.16 3.05 4.50
N ASN A 314 6.13 3.76 5.09
CA ASN A 314 6.43 3.63 6.53
C ASN A 314 6.44 5.01 7.21
N THR A 315 6.34 4.99 8.54
CA THR A 315 6.27 6.20 9.36
C THR A 315 7.53 7.06 9.26
N THR A 316 8.71 6.46 9.04
CA THR A 316 9.96 7.20 8.80
C THR A 316 9.91 8.04 7.53
N THR A 317 9.43 7.45 6.43
CA THR A 317 9.29 8.13 5.13
C THR A 317 8.32 9.30 5.27
N LEU A 318 7.19 9.04 5.93
CA LEU A 318 6.17 10.03 6.25
C LEU A 318 6.76 11.25 6.98
N ALA A 319 7.51 11.03 8.05
CA ALA A 319 8.10 12.10 8.85
C ALA A 319 9.17 12.92 8.14
N VAL A 320 9.79 12.37 7.10
CA VAL A 320 10.79 13.06 6.27
C VAL A 320 10.12 13.86 5.16
N GLN A 321 9.08 13.31 4.53
CA GLN A 321 8.51 13.85 3.29
C GLN A 321 7.36 14.83 3.52
N LEU A 322 6.59 14.69 4.60
CA LEU A 322 5.50 15.62 4.89
C LEU A 322 6.00 16.87 5.63
N ALA A 323 5.43 18.02 5.27
CA ALA A 323 5.70 19.28 5.96
C ALA A 323 5.15 19.23 7.39
N SER A 324 5.97 19.71 8.33
CA SER A 324 5.53 19.91 9.71
C SER A 324 4.66 21.15 9.85
N LEU A 325 3.70 21.10 10.77
CA LEU A 325 2.81 22.20 11.12
C LEU A 325 3.63 23.41 11.60
N GLN A 326 3.37 24.56 11.01
CA GLN A 326 4.02 25.82 11.38
C GLN A 326 3.27 26.54 12.52
N LYS A 327 3.95 27.41 13.26
CA LYS A 327 3.40 28.11 14.45
C LYS A 327 2.09 28.88 14.19
N LYS A 328 1.88 29.36 12.96
CA LYS A 328 0.69 30.13 12.57
C LYS A 328 -0.42 29.26 11.97
N GLU A 329 -0.16 27.97 11.77
CA GLU A 329 -1.10 27.04 11.17
C GLU A 329 -1.92 26.30 12.24
N LYS A 330 -3.08 25.79 11.83
CA LYS A 330 -3.93 24.93 12.64
C LYS A 330 -3.93 23.50 12.10
N LEU A 331 -4.14 22.54 12.99
CA LEU A 331 -4.50 21.19 12.59
C LEU A 331 -5.87 21.19 11.91
N HIS A 332 -6.00 20.35 10.89
CA HIS A 332 -7.24 20.09 10.17
C HIS A 332 -7.48 18.58 10.11
N GLU A 333 -8.72 18.19 9.87
CA GLU A 333 -9.05 16.78 9.60
C GLU A 333 -8.23 16.27 8.41
N GLY A 334 -7.65 15.08 8.57
CA GLY A 334 -6.72 14.48 7.61
C GLY A 334 -5.25 14.74 7.90
N ASP A 335 -4.91 15.75 8.72
CA ASP A 335 -3.52 15.93 9.19
C ASP A 335 -3.09 14.76 10.09
N LEU A 336 -1.78 14.61 10.27
CA LEU A 336 -1.20 13.43 10.88
C LEU A 336 -0.42 13.77 12.16
N ILE A 337 -0.52 12.91 13.16
CA ILE A 337 0.30 12.95 14.37
C ILE A 337 1.32 11.82 14.24
N TRP A 338 2.59 12.18 14.10
CA TRP A 338 3.68 11.22 13.94
C TRP A 338 4.53 11.13 15.19
N MET A 339 4.93 9.91 15.53
CA MET A 339 5.96 9.61 16.52
C MET A 339 6.81 8.42 16.04
N PRO A 340 8.02 8.19 16.58
CA PRO A 340 8.84 7.06 16.19
C PRO A 340 8.08 5.73 16.24
N GLY A 341 7.95 5.08 15.08
CA GLY A 341 7.28 3.79 14.94
C GLY A 341 5.74 3.84 14.82
N HIS A 342 5.11 5.02 14.88
CA HIS A 342 3.64 5.10 14.85
C HIS A 342 3.10 6.40 14.23
N VAL A 343 1.89 6.34 13.69
CA VAL A 343 1.19 7.50 13.12
C VAL A 343 -0.32 7.40 13.34
N MET A 344 -0.96 8.53 13.57
CA MET A 344 -2.40 8.68 13.76
C MET A 344 -2.95 9.75 12.81
N VAL A 345 -4.22 9.68 12.47
CA VAL A 345 -4.94 10.65 11.65
C VAL A 345 -5.82 11.51 12.55
N VAL A 346 -5.78 12.83 12.38
CA VAL A 346 -6.74 13.78 12.94
C VAL A 346 -8.09 13.51 12.28
N ALA A 347 -9.01 12.90 13.03
CA ALA A 347 -10.28 12.42 12.47
C ALA A 347 -11.38 13.48 12.57
N ASN A 348 -11.59 14.04 13.77
CA ASN A 348 -12.61 15.07 13.99
C ASN A 348 -12.09 16.14 14.95
N ILE A 349 -11.91 17.37 14.45
CA ILE A 349 -11.37 18.49 15.23
C ILE A 349 -12.33 18.90 16.35
N ILE A 350 -13.63 18.89 16.09
CA ILE A 350 -14.66 19.34 17.04
C ILE A 350 -14.75 18.37 18.23
N ASN A 351 -14.75 17.07 17.94
CA ASN A 351 -14.85 16.01 18.94
C ASN A 351 -13.50 15.59 19.52
N ASN A 352 -12.39 16.18 19.06
CA ASN A 352 -11.03 15.88 19.48
C ASN A 352 -10.69 14.39 19.35
N THR A 353 -11.05 13.77 18.22
CA THR A 353 -10.81 12.34 17.97
C THR A 353 -9.74 12.09 16.91
N ILE A 354 -9.08 10.95 17.06
CA ILE A 354 -8.07 10.43 16.13
C ILE A 354 -8.46 9.03 15.67
N ILE A 355 -8.05 8.69 14.44
CA ILE A 355 -8.13 7.32 13.91
C ILE A 355 -6.72 6.77 13.74
N GLU A 356 -6.54 5.51 14.13
CA GLU A 356 -5.25 4.82 14.02
C GLU A 356 -5.46 3.30 13.85
N ALA A 357 -4.51 2.62 13.22
CA ALA A 357 -4.34 1.19 13.37
C ALA A 357 -3.33 0.94 14.48
N ARG A 358 -3.79 0.45 15.64
CA ARG A 358 -2.95 0.33 16.85
C ARG A 358 -2.61 -1.13 17.14
N GLY A 359 -1.31 -1.37 17.38
CA GLY A 359 -0.77 -2.71 17.61
C GLY A 359 -1.26 -3.38 18.90
N TYR A 360 -1.08 -4.69 18.96
CA TYR A 360 -1.56 -5.57 20.04
C TYR A 360 -0.95 -5.29 21.41
N ARG A 361 0.31 -4.84 21.46
CA ARG A 361 1.01 -4.52 22.72
C ARG A 361 0.34 -3.41 23.53
N ALA A 362 -0.43 -2.55 22.87
CA ALA A 362 -1.16 -1.47 23.52
C ALA A 362 -2.57 -1.89 23.99
N GLY A 363 -2.94 -3.17 23.83
CA GLY A 363 -4.25 -3.71 24.21
C GLY A 363 -5.33 -3.64 23.12
N TYR A 364 -5.03 -3.04 21.96
CA TYR A 364 -6.02 -2.78 20.91
C TYR A 364 -5.99 -3.80 19.77
N GLY A 365 -4.90 -3.86 19.00
CA GLY A 365 -4.76 -4.81 17.88
C GLY A 365 -5.78 -4.61 16.75
N LYS A 366 -6.22 -3.38 16.49
CA LYS A 366 -7.28 -3.05 15.52
C LYS A 366 -7.20 -1.60 15.02
N ILE A 367 -8.00 -1.30 14.00
CA ILE A 367 -8.38 0.07 13.64
C ILE A 367 -9.49 0.53 14.59
N HIS A 368 -9.37 1.77 15.07
CA HIS A 368 -10.39 2.40 15.90
C HIS A 368 -10.37 3.92 15.75
N GLU A 369 -11.40 4.55 16.31
CA GLU A 369 -11.42 5.98 16.58
C GLU A 369 -11.46 6.20 18.10
N LEU A 370 -10.60 7.07 18.61
CA LEU A 370 -10.52 7.39 20.03
C LEU A 370 -10.44 8.89 20.27
N PRO A 371 -11.00 9.41 21.37
CA PRO A 371 -10.76 10.78 21.79
C PRO A 371 -9.31 10.95 22.28
N LEU A 372 -8.73 12.14 22.08
CA LEU A 372 -7.33 12.44 22.41
C LEU A 372 -6.96 12.10 23.86
N HIS A 373 -7.84 12.38 24.81
CA HIS A 373 -7.59 12.13 26.23
C HIS A 373 -7.49 10.63 26.59
N LYS A 374 -7.94 9.72 25.71
CA LYS A 374 -7.75 8.27 25.84
C LYS A 374 -6.46 7.78 25.19
N VAL A 375 -5.83 8.63 24.38
CA VAL A 375 -4.60 8.33 23.65
C VAL A 375 -3.40 8.94 24.37
N PHE A 376 -3.53 10.18 24.84
CA PHE A 376 -2.47 10.93 25.48
C PHE A 376 -2.91 11.42 26.86
N LYS A 377 -2.06 11.24 27.87
CA LYS A 377 -2.27 11.82 29.19
C LYS A 377 -2.23 13.34 29.11
N ASP A 378 -3.15 14.01 29.81
CA ASP A 378 -3.21 15.46 29.97
C ASP A 378 -3.44 16.27 28.66
N ILE A 379 -3.82 15.61 27.56
CA ILE A 379 -4.17 16.24 26.28
C ILE A 379 -5.64 15.97 26.00
N THR A 380 -6.49 16.99 26.15
CA THR A 380 -7.94 16.84 25.93
C THR A 380 -8.35 17.32 24.55
N THR A 381 -7.67 18.33 24.02
CA THR A 381 -8.00 18.98 22.75
C THR A 381 -6.82 19.02 21.78
N PHE A 382 -7.12 19.24 20.49
CA PHE A 382 -6.07 19.52 19.50
C PHE A 382 -5.31 20.83 19.79
N SER A 383 -5.94 21.78 20.48
CA SER A 383 -5.26 22.99 20.95
C SER A 383 -4.19 22.65 21.99
N ASP A 384 -4.50 21.77 22.95
CA ASP A 384 -3.54 21.30 23.95
C ASP A 384 -2.36 20.58 23.29
N LEU A 385 -2.65 19.74 22.29
CA LEU A 385 -1.64 19.02 21.51
C LEU A 385 -0.72 19.99 20.74
N GLN A 386 -1.29 20.99 20.06
CA GLN A 386 -0.52 22.01 19.35
C GLN A 386 0.34 22.84 20.30
N GLN A 387 -0.21 23.25 21.45
CA GLN A 387 0.53 23.99 22.46
C GLN A 387 1.69 23.14 23.02
N THR A 388 1.45 21.87 23.29
CA THR A 388 2.46 20.92 23.77
C THR A 388 3.58 20.75 22.73
N TYR A 389 3.21 20.62 21.45
CA TYR A 389 4.15 20.53 20.32
C TYR A 389 5.04 21.77 20.21
N PHE A 390 4.46 22.97 20.14
CA PHE A 390 5.23 24.20 19.94
C PHE A 390 6.05 24.61 21.17
N ASN A 391 5.69 24.12 22.35
CA ASN A 391 6.47 24.29 23.58
C ASN A 391 7.50 23.17 23.81
N ASN A 392 7.67 22.25 22.85
CA ASN A 392 8.60 21.11 22.93
C ASN A 392 8.40 20.25 24.20
N LYS A 393 7.15 20.11 24.65
CA LYS A 393 6.82 19.26 25.80
C LYS A 393 6.63 17.81 25.34
N PRO A 394 7.02 16.82 26.16
CA PRO A 394 6.80 15.40 25.83
C PRO A 394 5.30 15.05 25.83
N LEU A 395 4.95 14.02 25.06
CA LEU A 395 3.64 13.36 25.13
C LEU A 395 3.74 12.08 25.94
N TYR A 396 2.69 11.73 26.68
CA TYR A 396 2.60 10.47 27.43
C TYR A 396 1.49 9.61 26.83
N LEU A 397 1.87 8.54 26.12
CA LEU A 397 0.92 7.69 25.40
C LEU A 397 0.29 6.66 26.34
N LEU A 398 -1.04 6.58 26.35
CA LEU A 398 -1.82 5.69 27.22
C LEU A 398 -2.13 4.35 26.56
N SER A 399 -2.04 3.23 27.28
CA SER A 399 -2.56 1.93 26.85
C SER A 399 -4.09 1.87 26.90
N LYS A 400 -4.70 0.76 26.48
CA LYS A 400 -6.14 0.51 26.63
C LYS A 400 -6.61 0.54 28.09
N GLU A 401 -5.73 0.19 29.01
CA GLU A 401 -5.93 0.17 30.46
C GLU A 401 -5.74 1.57 31.09
N ASN A 402 -5.44 2.60 30.29
CA ASN A 402 -5.12 3.98 30.70
C ASN A 402 -3.79 4.10 31.48
N GLU A 403 -2.86 3.16 31.31
CA GLU A 403 -1.50 3.25 31.86
C GLU A 403 -0.56 3.97 30.89
N ILE A 404 0.45 4.67 31.39
CA ILE A 404 1.47 5.28 30.53
C ILE A 404 2.32 4.17 29.91
N SER A 405 2.10 3.91 28.64
CA SER A 405 2.82 2.90 27.85
C SER A 405 4.16 3.42 27.31
N SER A 406 4.26 4.72 27.03
CA SER A 406 5.49 5.36 26.56
C SER A 406 5.51 6.87 26.78
N THR A 407 6.72 7.41 26.90
CA THR A 407 6.98 8.86 26.90
C THR A 407 7.64 9.22 25.56
N ILE A 408 7.00 10.12 24.81
CA ILE A 408 7.41 10.53 23.47
C ILE A 408 8.01 11.93 23.53
N THR A 409 9.32 12.02 23.42
CA THR A 409 10.06 13.29 23.42
C THR A 409 10.21 13.90 22.02
N THR A 410 10.09 13.07 20.98
CA THR A 410 10.18 13.50 19.58
C THR A 410 8.92 13.09 18.84
N TYR A 411 8.18 14.07 18.36
CA TYR A 411 6.98 13.87 17.54
C TYR A 411 6.80 15.05 16.59
N LYS A 412 5.92 14.88 15.60
CA LYS A 412 5.60 15.91 14.62
C LYS A 412 4.10 15.95 14.38
N LEU A 413 3.59 17.16 14.17
CA LEU A 413 2.27 17.39 13.58
C LEU A 413 2.50 17.65 12.09
N LEU A 414 1.93 16.84 11.21
CA LEU A 414 2.27 16.81 9.78
C LEU A 414 1.05 17.13 8.92
N LYS A 415 1.25 17.96 7.89
CA LYS A 415 0.20 18.36 6.96
C LYS A 415 0.07 17.33 5.84
N LEU A 416 -1.03 16.57 5.79
CA LEU A 416 -1.27 15.63 4.69
C LEU A 416 -1.31 16.36 3.34
N ALA A 417 -1.90 17.57 3.31
CA ALA A 417 -1.95 18.44 2.15
C ALA A 417 -0.59 18.79 1.52
N SER A 418 0.51 18.62 2.25
CA SER A 418 1.85 18.85 1.69
C SER A 418 2.31 17.78 0.70
N ILE A 419 1.65 16.62 0.64
CA ILE A 419 2.02 15.52 -0.27
C ILE A 419 1.97 15.93 -1.75
N TRP A 420 1.02 16.80 -2.11
CA TRP A 420 0.90 17.32 -3.48
C TRP A 420 2.11 18.16 -3.90
N ASN A 421 2.81 18.79 -2.95
CA ASN A 421 4.02 19.56 -3.25
C ASN A 421 5.22 18.66 -3.56
N GLN A 422 5.24 17.43 -3.03
CA GLN A 422 6.33 16.47 -3.23
C GLN A 422 6.30 15.81 -4.62
N GLN A 423 5.17 15.85 -5.33
CA GLN A 423 5.10 15.35 -6.71
C GLN A 423 5.93 16.20 -7.68
N ALA A 424 6.11 17.49 -7.38
CA ALA A 424 6.86 18.39 -8.24
C ALA A 424 8.38 18.13 -8.17
N SER A 425 8.89 17.61 -7.06
CA SER A 425 10.33 17.39 -6.82
C SER A 425 10.84 16.03 -7.31
N HIS A 426 9.97 15.04 -7.54
CA HIS A 426 10.37 13.73 -8.10
C HIS A 426 10.51 13.70 -9.63
N LYS A 427 10.31 14.85 -10.31
CA LYS A 427 10.49 15.00 -11.76
C LYS A 427 11.88 15.46 -12.20
N SER A 428 12.77 15.74 -11.23
CA SER A 428 14.18 16.10 -11.44
C SER A 428 15.09 14.97 -10.97
#